data_AF-A0A7J8ZGY6-F1
#
_entry.id   AF-A0A7J8ZGY6-F1
#
_cell.length_a   1.000
_cell.length_b   1.000
_cell.length_c   1.000
_cell.angle_alpha   90.00
_cell.angle_beta   90.00
_cell.angle_gamma   90.00
#
_symmetry.space_group_name_H-M   'P 1'
#
loop_
_entity.id
_entity.type
_entity.pdbx_description
1 polymer ?
#
loop_
_entity_poly.entity_id
_entity_poly.type
_entity_poly.pdbx_seq_one_letter_code
_entity_poly.pdbx_strand_id
1 'polypeptide(L)' 'MCQTVIVHLLRPAIDYKALVNMIKSMWEIIGDFQIIDLVNAYFLITFSKLEDYEWVFSSGP' A
#
# COMPACT_ATOMS: atom_id res chain seq x y z
N MET A 1 7.78 -16.18 -0.22
CA MET A 1 7.49 -15.17 -1.25
C MET A 1 7.42 -13.82 -0.57
N CYS A 2 8.01 -12.78 -1.14
CA CYS A 2 7.90 -11.42 -0.63
C CYS A 2 6.58 -10.81 -1.10
N GLN A 3 5.68 -10.50 -0.17
CA GLN A 3 4.35 -9.93 -0.43
C GLN A 3 4.42 -8.39 -0.28
N THR A 4 5.36 -7.77 -1.01
CA THR A 4 5.69 -6.35 -0.85
C THR A 4 5.62 -5.63 -2.18
N VAL A 5 4.97 -4.47 -2.21
CA VAL A 5 4.88 -3.59 -3.38
C VAL A 5 5.51 -2.24 -3.06
N ILE A 6 6.06 -1.58 -4.08
CA ILE A 6 6.52 -0.20 -3.99
C ILE A 6 5.45 0.69 -4.63
N VAL A 7 4.99 1.69 -3.88
CA VAL A 7 4.00 2.66 -4.33
C VAL A 7 4.63 4.03 -4.41
N HIS A 8 4.31 4.79 -5.45
CA HIS A 8 4.68 6.19 -5.57
C HIS A 8 3.45 7.07 -5.41
N LEU A 9 3.49 8.00 -4.44
CA LEU A 9 2.37 8.88 -4.17
C LEU A 9 2.52 10.19 -4.96
N LEU A 10 1.66 10.39 -5.94
CA LEU A 10 1.70 11.56 -6.83
C LEU A 10 1.07 12.83 -6.24
N ARG A 11 0.40 12.72 -5.08
CA ARG A 11 -0.28 13.85 -4.41
C ARG A 11 0.65 14.54 -3.40
N PRO A 12 0.35 15.79 -3.00
CA PRO A 12 1.05 16.46 -1.91
C PRO A 12 1.04 15.61 -0.63
N ALA A 13 2.03 15.84 0.24
CA ALA A 13 2.20 15.11 1.49
C ALA A 13 0.87 14.98 2.26
N ILE A 14 0.47 13.74 2.52
CA ILE A 14 -0.69 13.40 3.34
C ILE A 14 -0.22 12.81 4.66
N ASP A 15 -1.04 12.99 5.70
CA ASP A 15 -0.78 12.38 7.00
C ASP A 15 -0.77 10.84 6.89
N TYR A 16 0.05 10.17 7.69
CA TYR A 16 0.16 8.71 7.73
C TYR A 16 -1.21 8.02 7.90
N LYS A 17 -2.08 8.56 8.75
CA LYS A 17 -3.42 7.99 8.96
C LYS A 17 -4.29 8.12 7.71
N ALA A 18 -4.17 9.23 7.00
CA ALA A 18 -4.88 9.46 5.74
C ALA A 18 -4.36 8.51 4.64
N LEU A 19 -3.05 8.29 4.59
CA LEU A 19 -2.42 7.31 3.68
C LEU A 19 -2.95 5.89 3.92
N VAL A 20 -2.93 5.43 5.17
CA VAL A 20 -3.43 4.09 5.55
C VAL A 20 -4.91 3.93 5.16
N ASN A 21 -5.74 4.93 5.47
CA ASN A 21 -7.17 4.88 5.14
C ASN A 21 -7.40 4.88 3.63
N MET A 22 -6.63 5.68 2.88
CA MET A 22 -6.70 5.73 1.42
C MET A 22 -6.34 4.37 0.81
N ILE A 23 -5.22 3.77 1.23
CA ILE A 23 -4.80 2.44 0.76
C ILE A 23 -5.86 1.39 1.07
N LYS A 24 -6.37 1.35 2.31
CA LYS A 24 -7.43 0.42 2.71
C LYS A 24 -8.69 0.57 1.86
N SER A 25 -9.12 1.81 1.61
CA SER A 25 -10.34 2.08 0.87
C SER A 25 -10.18 1.88 -0.64
N MET A 26 -9.01 2.19 -1.21
CA MET A 26 -8.77 2.14 -2.66
C MET A 26 -8.54 0.72 -3.16
N TRP A 27 -7.90 -0.11 -2.35
CA TRP A 27 -7.58 -1.49 -2.71
C TRP A 27 -8.44 -2.52 -1.97
N GLU A 28 -9.38 -2.08 -1.13
CA GLU A 28 -10.30 -2.95 -0.40
C GLU A 28 -9.57 -4.05 0.40
N ILE A 29 -8.44 -3.69 1.02
CA ILE A 29 -7.55 -4.62 1.72
C ILE A 29 -8.28 -5.30 2.89
N ILE A 30 -8.24 -6.63 2.92
CA ILE A 30 -8.94 -7.45 3.92
C ILE A 30 -8.03 -7.69 5.15
N GLY A 31 -6.74 -7.90 4.93
CA GLY A 31 -5.75 -8.15 5.97
C GLY A 31 -5.07 -6.91 6.54
N ASP A 32 -4.12 -7.14 7.43
CA ASP A 32 -3.21 -6.10 7.87
C ASP A 32 -2.07 -5.91 6.86
N PHE A 33 -1.48 -4.72 6.88
CA PHE A 33 -0.29 -4.40 6.11
C PHE A 33 0.60 -3.41 6.87
N GLN A 34 1.87 -3.41 6.51
CA GLN A 34 2.86 -2.48 7.02
C GLN A 34 3.24 -1.49 5.93
N ILE A 35 3.44 -0.23 6.31
CA ILE A 35 3.96 0.81 5.43
C ILE A 35 5.34 1.22 5.95
N ILE A 36 6.33 1.22 5.07
CA ILE A 36 7.64 1.83 5.32
C ILE A 36 7.78 3.00 4.36
N ASP A 37 7.98 4.19 4.92
CA ASP A 37 8.25 5.41 4.16
C ASP A 37 9.66 5.33 3.54
N LEU A 38 9.76 5.68 2.26
CA LEU A 38 11.00 5.83 1.53
C LEU A 38 11.18 7.29 1.10
N VAL A 39 12.32 7.61 0.52
CA VAL A 39 12.57 8.98 0.02
C VAL A 39 11.71 9.25 -1.23
N ASN A 40 11.37 10.52 -1.49
CA ASN A 40 10.65 10.99 -2.68
C ASN A 40 9.21 10.46 -2.81
N ALA A 41 8.48 10.37 -1.70
CA ALA A 41 7.08 9.91 -1.67
C ALA A 41 6.89 8.49 -2.22
N TYR A 42 7.92 7.66 -2.06
CA TYR A 42 7.81 6.22 -2.28
C TYR A 42 7.48 5.53 -0.95
N PHE A 43 6.73 4.45 -1.01
CA PHE A 43 6.33 3.67 0.14
C PHE A 43 6.46 2.18 -0.17
N LEU A 44 7.04 1.42 0.74
CA LEU A 44 6.96 -0.03 0.72
C LEU A 44 5.72 -0.46 1.48
N ILE A 45 4.86 -1.24 0.84
CA ILE A 45 3.69 -1.82 1.46
C ILE A 45 3.85 -3.32 1.51
N THR A 46 3.89 -3.88 2.71
CA THR A 46 4.00 -5.34 2.92
C THR A 46 2.68 -5.86 3.46
N PHE A 47 2.08 -6.80 2.73
CA PHE A 47 0.80 -7.39 3.08
C PHE A 47 0.99 -8.62 3.97
N SER A 48 0.05 -8.85 4.88
CA SER A 48 -0.01 -10.08 5.68
C SER A 48 -0.70 -11.23 4.95
N LYS A 49 -1.54 -10.93 3.97
CA LYS A 49 -2.27 -11.90 3.15
C LYS A 49 -1.76 -11.88 1.72
N LEU A 50 -1.59 -13.08 1.17
CA LEU A 50 -1.22 -13.26 -0.22
C LEU A 50 -2.33 -12.76 -1.16
N GLU A 51 -3.59 -12.93 -0.79
CA GLU A 51 -4.74 -12.49 -1.60
C GLU A 51 -4.74 -10.97 -1.82
N ASP A 52 -4.47 -10.20 -0.76
CA ASP A 52 -4.37 -8.74 -0.84
C ASP A 52 -3.19 -8.32 -1.73
N TYR A 53 -2.04 -8.99 -1.61
CA TYR A 53 -0.89 -8.75 -2.47
C TYR A 53 -1.18 -9.05 -3.94
N GLU A 54 -1.75 -10.22 -4.24
CA GLU A 54 -2.06 -10.63 -5.60
C GLU A 54 -3.11 -9.72 -6.23
N TRP A 55 -4.11 -9.28 -5.46
CA TRP A 55 -5.11 -8.31 -5.89
C TRP A 55 -4.47 -6.98 -6.28
N VAL A 56 -3.65 -6.40 -5.39
CA VAL A 56 -2.98 -5.12 -5.65
C VAL A 56 -1.99 -5.24 -6.82
N PHE A 57 -1.26 -6.35 -6.91
CA PHE A 57 -0.26 -6.55 -7.96
C PHE A 57 -0.88 -6.79 -9.34
N SER A 58 -2.00 -7.50 -9.41
CA SER A 58 -2.65 -7.88 -10.69
C SER A 58 -3.70 -6.88 -11.18
N SER A 59 -4.42 -6.26 -10.25
CA SER A 59 -5.66 -5.52 -10.52
C SER A 59 -5.69 -4.14 -9.85
N GLY A 60 -4.57 -3.69 -9.27
CA GLY A 60 -4.44 -2.36 -8.72
C GLY A 60 -4.60 -1.27 -9.81
N PRO A 61 -5.17 -0.09 -9.45
CA PRO A 61 -5.23 1.08 -10.33
C PRO A 61 -3.86 1.65 -10.72
#